data_AF-A0A3Q8FE58-F1
#
_entry.id   AF-A0A3Q8FE58-F1
#
_cell.length_a   1.000
_cell.length_b   1.000
_cell.length_c   1.000
_cell.angle_alpha   90.00
_cell.angle_beta   90.00
_cell.angle_gamma   90.00
#
_symmetry.space_group_name_H-M   'P 1'
#
loop_
_entity.id
_entity.type
_entity.pdbx_description
1 polymer ?
#
loop_
_entity_poly.entity_id
_entity_poly.type
_entity_poly.pdbx_seq_one_letter_code
_entity_poly.pdbx_strand_id
1 'polypeptide(L)'
;MIRRMAVLVFAVLLADTATAATAQDHRCLTGGRNDSLHLLWRWLDDGSADVQYAGQRGRLPVQRVSQETTVLDEDRPSQFDSVWEERIEGRRNGRYPLTTQGARVYGFSYERVRDGRRTEFNEDVEAWQEDGCQWPGVEPLTVASSLLD
;
A
#
# COMPACT_ATOMS: atom_id res chain seq x y z
N MET A 1 7.21 -72.95 -9.32
CA MET A 1 6.87 -71.75 -10.11
C MET A 1 6.49 -70.62 -9.17
N ILE A 2 7.33 -69.59 -9.14
CA ILE A 2 7.10 -68.14 -8.92
C ILE A 2 6.21 -67.72 -7.74
N ARG A 3 6.90 -67.20 -6.71
CA ARG A 3 6.42 -66.47 -5.53
C ARG A 3 6.02 -65.05 -5.96
N ARG A 4 4.74 -64.68 -5.86
CA ARG A 4 4.26 -63.32 -6.17
C ARG A 4 4.38 -62.45 -4.92
N MET A 5 5.47 -61.69 -4.79
CA MET A 5 5.55 -60.59 -3.82
C MET A 5 4.80 -59.39 -4.40
N ALA A 6 3.69 -59.03 -3.77
CA ALA A 6 3.02 -57.77 -4.04
C ALA A 6 3.81 -56.65 -3.34
N VAL A 7 4.50 -55.81 -4.12
CA VAL A 7 5.13 -54.59 -3.63
C VAL A 7 4.09 -53.48 -3.71
N LEU A 8 3.58 -53.05 -2.56
CA LEU A 8 2.76 -51.84 -2.41
C LEU A 8 3.70 -50.63 -2.42
N VAL A 9 3.78 -49.93 -3.56
CA VAL A 9 4.48 -48.64 -3.67
C VAL A 9 3.53 -47.55 -3.18
N PHE A 10 3.80 -47.01 -2.00
CA PHE A 10 3.06 -45.87 -1.45
C PHE A 10 3.68 -44.58 -2.01
N ALA A 11 3.04 -43.99 -3.01
CA ALA A 11 3.44 -42.70 -3.57
C ALA A 11 2.98 -41.58 -2.63
N VAL A 12 3.90 -41.01 -1.86
CA VAL A 12 3.67 -39.80 -1.05
C VAL A 12 3.72 -38.60 -2.01
N LEU A 13 2.55 -38.08 -2.37
CA LEU A 13 2.41 -36.81 -3.08
C LEU A 13 2.67 -35.68 -2.08
N LEU A 14 3.89 -35.11 -2.11
CA LEU A 14 4.18 -33.84 -1.47
C LEU A 14 3.43 -32.75 -2.24
N ALA A 15 2.31 -32.29 -1.68
CA ALA A 15 1.65 -31.09 -2.16
C ALA A 15 2.47 -29.88 -1.71
N ASP A 16 3.28 -29.32 -2.62
CA ASP A 16 3.83 -27.99 -2.45
C ASP A 16 2.66 -27.00 -2.43
N THR A 17 2.28 -26.53 -1.24
CA THR A 17 1.42 -25.36 -1.12
C THR A 17 2.24 -24.14 -1.48
N ALA A 18 2.32 -23.84 -2.78
CA ALA A 18 2.81 -22.55 -3.24
C ALA A 18 1.85 -21.47 -2.72
N THR A 19 2.20 -20.84 -1.60
CA THR A 19 1.54 -19.62 -1.17
C THR A 19 1.90 -18.55 -2.20
N ALA A 20 0.97 -18.23 -3.09
CA ALA A 20 1.09 -17.04 -3.90
C ALA A 20 1.08 -15.85 -2.94
N ALA A 21 2.24 -15.21 -2.75
CA ALA A 21 2.30 -13.94 -2.06
C ALA A 21 1.39 -12.99 -2.83
N THR A 22 0.28 -12.57 -2.24
CA THR A 22 -0.52 -11.49 -2.81
C THR A 22 0.35 -10.25 -2.71
N ALA A 23 0.86 -9.75 -3.83
CA ALA A 23 1.56 -8.47 -3.88
C ALA A 23 0.68 -7.45 -3.15
N GLN A 24 1.19 -6.89 -2.04
CA GLN A 24 0.40 -5.94 -1.26
C GLN A 24 0.15 -4.71 -2.15
N ASP A 25 -1.11 -4.32 -2.27
CA ASP A 25 -1.49 -3.11 -3.01
C ASP A 25 -0.98 -1.89 -2.22
N HIS A 26 0.15 -1.37 -2.67
CA HIS A 26 0.82 -0.21 -2.10
C HIS A 26 1.15 0.78 -3.20
N ARG A 27 1.33 2.05 -2.81
CA ARG A 27 1.61 3.14 -3.74
C ARG A 27 2.88 3.85 -3.32
N CYS A 28 3.76 4.01 -4.29
CA CYS A 28 4.94 4.86 -4.17
C CYS A 28 4.55 6.23 -4.70
N LEU A 29 4.67 7.25 -3.86
CA LEU A 29 4.19 8.59 -4.12
C LEU A 29 5.33 9.58 -3.94
N THR A 30 5.48 10.49 -4.90
CA THR A 30 6.50 11.55 -4.89
C THR A 30 5.81 12.91 -4.96
N GLY A 31 6.31 13.88 -4.20
CA GLY A 31 5.73 15.22 -4.16
C GLY A 31 6.51 16.22 -3.32
N GLY A 32 5.84 17.31 -2.94
CA GLY A 32 6.50 18.41 -2.25
C GLY A 32 7.29 19.32 -3.19
N ARG A 33 8.10 20.20 -2.60
CA ARG A 33 8.89 21.15 -3.40
C ARG A 33 10.00 20.40 -4.11
N ASN A 34 10.05 20.50 -5.44
CA ASN A 34 11.04 19.80 -6.28
C ASN A 34 11.04 18.28 -6.04
N ASP A 35 9.87 17.68 -5.81
CA ASP A 35 9.73 16.23 -5.68
C ASP A 35 10.60 15.60 -4.56
N SER A 36 10.86 16.39 -3.52
CA SER A 36 11.77 16.02 -2.43
C SER A 36 11.14 15.14 -1.34
N LEU A 37 9.83 14.90 -1.41
CA LEU A 37 9.13 14.05 -0.46
C LEU A 37 8.71 12.77 -1.16
N HIS A 38 9.05 11.65 -0.54
CA HIS A 38 8.66 10.32 -0.99
C HIS A 38 7.91 9.62 0.13
N LEU A 39 6.83 8.92 -0.22
CA LEU A 39 6.07 8.13 0.74
C LEU A 39 5.57 6.83 0.11
N LEU A 40 5.51 5.81 0.95
CA LEU A 40 4.87 4.53 0.67
C LEU A 40 3.53 4.52 1.40
N TRP A 41 2.44 4.37 0.65
CA TRP A 41 1.08 4.22 1.18
C TRP A 41 0.62 2.77 1.07
N ARG A 42 -0.02 2.23 2.12
CA ARG A 42 -0.65 0.89 2.10
C ARG A 42 -2.09 0.96 2.54
N TRP A 43 -2.96 0.25 1.84
CA TRP A 43 -4.25 -0.15 2.40
C TRP A 43 -4.08 -1.45 3.19
N LEU A 44 -4.72 -1.53 4.35
CA LEU A 44 -4.66 -2.67 5.25
C LEU A 44 -5.99 -3.44 5.21
N ASP A 45 -5.95 -4.72 5.60
CA ASP A 45 -7.09 -5.63 5.51
C ASP A 45 -8.27 -5.23 6.41
N ASP A 46 -8.02 -4.46 7.47
CA ASP A 46 -9.05 -3.93 8.37
C ASP A 46 -9.75 -2.67 7.82
N GLY A 47 -9.41 -2.26 6.60
CA GLY A 47 -9.95 -1.08 5.93
C GLY A 47 -9.30 0.24 6.37
N SER A 48 -8.31 0.19 7.26
CA SER A 48 -7.41 1.30 7.55
C SER A 48 -6.28 1.39 6.52
N ALA A 49 -5.38 2.34 6.71
CA ALA A 49 -4.19 2.52 5.91
C ALA A 49 -3.00 2.89 6.79
N ASP A 50 -1.80 2.75 6.25
CA ASP A 50 -0.62 3.38 6.83
C ASP A 50 0.24 4.07 5.77
N VAL A 51 1.04 5.01 6.25
CA VAL A 51 1.98 5.76 5.43
C VAL A 51 3.36 5.75 6.05
N GLN A 52 4.39 5.54 5.24
CA GLN A 52 5.78 5.72 5.64
C GLN A 52 6.43 6.76 4.74
N TYR A 53 6.99 7.80 5.35
CA TYR A 53 7.81 8.78 4.65
C TYR A 53 9.26 8.30 4.57
N ALA A 54 9.89 8.53 3.43
CA ALA A 54 11.32 8.33 3.29
C ALA A 54 12.09 9.15 4.34
N GLY A 55 13.09 8.52 4.96
CA GLY A 55 13.86 9.12 6.06
C GLY A 55 13.16 9.10 7.43
N GLN A 56 11.93 8.59 7.53
CA GLN A 56 11.23 8.36 8.80
C GLN A 56 11.30 6.89 9.21
N ARG A 57 11.62 6.64 10.49
CA ARG A 57 11.79 5.29 11.04
C ARG A 57 10.51 4.48 11.23
N GLY A 58 9.33 5.08 11.09
CA GLY A 58 8.08 4.42 11.45
C GLY A 58 6.93 4.76 10.52
N ARG A 59 5.98 3.83 10.45
CA ARG A 59 4.70 3.98 9.77
C ARG A 59 3.74 4.79 10.63
N LEU A 60 2.99 5.68 10.01
CA LEU A 60 1.94 6.46 10.65
C LEU A 60 0.58 5.82 10.31
N PRO A 61 -0.27 5.56 11.31
CA PRO A 61 -1.60 5.04 11.07
C PRO A 61 -2.49 6.11 10.43
N VAL A 62 -3.30 5.68 9.46
CA VAL A 62 -4.18 6.53 8.67
C VAL A 62 -5.57 5.91 8.60
N GLN A 63 -6.60 6.67 8.98
CA GLN A 63 -7.97 6.16 9.03
C GLN A 63 -8.87 6.90 8.04
N ARG A 64 -9.66 6.17 7.24
CA ARG A 64 -10.66 6.79 6.36
C ARG A 64 -11.78 7.41 7.19
N VAL A 65 -12.03 8.70 7.00
CA VAL A 65 -13.08 9.45 7.70
C VAL A 65 -14.27 9.81 6.80
N SER A 66 -14.06 9.85 5.49
CA SER A 66 -15.16 9.99 4.52
C SER A 66 -14.80 9.33 3.19
N GLN A 67 -15.84 8.99 2.44
CA GLN A 67 -15.74 8.53 1.06
C GLN A 67 -17.03 8.89 0.31
N GLU A 68 -16.87 9.45 -0.87
CA GLU A 68 -17.91 9.66 -1.86
C GLU A 68 -17.60 8.80 -3.08
N THR A 69 -18.64 8.31 -3.76
CA THR A 69 -18.51 7.47 -4.95
C THR A 69 -19.22 8.16 -6.10
N THR A 70 -18.50 8.35 -7.20
CA THR A 70 -18.99 9.01 -8.40
C THR A 70 -18.90 8.05 -9.57
N VAL A 71 -20.05 7.74 -10.19
CA VAL A 71 -20.10 7.03 -11.48
C VAL A 71 -19.98 8.08 -12.57
N LEU A 72 -18.80 8.19 -13.17
CA LEU A 72 -18.57 9.12 -14.29
C LEU A 72 -19.08 8.55 -15.62
N ASP A 73 -19.11 7.21 -15.74
CA ASP A 73 -19.52 6.44 -16.91
C ASP A 73 -19.82 5.01 -16.43
N GLU A 74 -20.93 4.41 -16.87
CA GLU A 74 -21.37 3.08 -16.40
C GLU A 74 -20.44 1.95 -16.86
N ASP A 75 -19.66 2.16 -17.93
CA ASP A 75 -18.73 1.18 -18.48
C ASP A 75 -17.32 1.29 -17.90
N ARG A 76 -17.08 2.22 -16.95
CA ARG A 76 -15.78 2.42 -16.30
C ARG A 76 -15.87 2.15 -14.79
N PRO A 77 -14.75 1.79 -14.13
CA PRO A 77 -14.70 1.76 -12.69
C PRO A 77 -15.17 3.09 -12.08
N SER A 78 -15.94 3.02 -11.00
CA SER A 78 -16.34 4.20 -10.24
C SER A 78 -15.13 4.96 -9.74
N GLN A 79 -15.26 6.29 -9.67
CA GLN A 79 -14.34 7.12 -8.91
C GLN A 79 -14.72 7.10 -7.44
N PHE A 80 -13.71 7.07 -6.58
CA PHE A 80 -13.84 7.20 -5.15
C PHE A 80 -13.04 8.41 -4.69
N ASP A 81 -13.72 9.37 -4.08
CA ASP A 81 -13.14 10.55 -3.45
C ASP A 81 -13.19 10.35 -1.94
N SER A 82 -12.03 10.14 -1.33
CA SER A 82 -11.91 9.77 0.08
C SER A 82 -11.08 10.78 0.85
N VAL A 83 -11.37 10.90 2.15
CA VAL A 83 -10.52 11.65 3.08
C VAL A 83 -10.04 10.70 4.16
N TRP A 84 -8.74 10.72 4.39
CA TRP A 84 -8.11 9.93 5.43
C TRP A 84 -7.39 10.81 6.44
N GLU A 85 -7.41 10.47 7.73
CA GLU A 85 -6.74 11.22 8.79
C GLU A 85 -5.50 10.50 9.27
N GLU A 86 -4.37 11.19 9.23
CA GLU A 86 -3.11 10.76 9.84
C GLU A 86 -3.13 11.05 11.34
N ARG A 87 -2.71 10.08 12.16
CA ARG A 87 -2.62 10.27 13.61
C ARG A 87 -1.20 10.03 14.12
N ILE A 88 -0.76 10.92 15.01
CA ILE A 88 0.47 10.77 15.80
C ILE A 88 0.06 10.79 17.26
N GLU A 89 0.45 9.76 18.01
CA GLU A 89 0.08 9.60 19.43
C GLU A 89 -1.43 9.75 19.67
N GLY A 90 -2.23 9.19 18.75
CA GLY A 90 -3.68 9.26 18.82
C GLY A 90 -4.28 10.64 18.53
N ARG A 91 -3.49 11.66 18.17
CA ARG A 91 -3.98 13.00 17.76
C ARG A 91 -3.90 13.17 16.25
N ARG A 92 -4.87 13.86 15.67
CA ARG A 92 -4.86 14.17 14.22
C ARG A 92 -3.70 15.10 13.88
N ASN A 93 -2.83 14.66 12.99
CA ASN A 93 -1.67 15.44 12.52
C ASN A 93 -1.93 16.10 11.15
N GLY A 94 -2.67 15.41 10.29
CA GLY A 94 -3.03 15.88 8.96
C GLY A 94 -4.13 15.04 8.34
N ARG A 95 -4.51 15.37 7.12
CA ARG A 95 -5.47 14.60 6.33
C ARG A 95 -5.01 14.43 4.88
N TYR A 96 -5.46 13.35 4.27
CA TYR A 96 -5.21 13.00 2.89
C TYR A 96 -6.52 12.96 2.10
N PRO A 97 -6.86 14.03 1.36
CA PRO A 97 -7.77 13.93 0.22
C PRO A 97 -7.14 13.02 -0.84
N LEU A 98 -7.86 11.96 -1.21
CA LEU A 98 -7.41 10.91 -2.10
C LEU A 98 -8.53 10.53 -3.08
N THR A 99 -8.25 10.71 -4.37
CA THR A 99 -9.11 10.30 -5.47
C THR A 99 -8.52 9.08 -6.18
N THR A 100 -9.29 8.00 -6.23
CA THR A 100 -8.91 6.76 -6.92
C THR A 100 -9.98 6.34 -7.92
N GLN A 101 -9.58 5.71 -9.02
CA GLN A 101 -10.50 5.07 -9.94
C GLN A 101 -9.84 3.81 -10.53
N GLY A 102 -10.48 2.66 -10.33
CA GLY A 102 -9.86 1.36 -10.63
C GLY A 102 -8.57 1.19 -9.83
N ALA A 103 -7.49 0.77 -10.49
CA ALA A 103 -6.18 0.54 -9.88
C ALA A 103 -5.27 1.79 -9.87
N ARG A 104 -5.81 3.00 -10.04
CA ARG A 104 -5.03 4.24 -10.20
C ARG A 104 -5.38 5.28 -9.16
N VAL A 105 -4.37 6.04 -8.76
CA VAL A 105 -4.49 7.25 -7.95
C VAL A 105 -4.52 8.47 -8.90
N TYR A 106 -5.61 9.21 -8.88
CA TYR A 106 -5.82 10.40 -9.72
C TYR A 106 -5.58 11.71 -8.97
N GLY A 107 -5.69 11.68 -7.65
CA GLY A 107 -5.40 12.82 -6.78
C GLY A 107 -4.93 12.33 -5.44
N PHE A 108 -3.81 12.89 -4.96
CA PHE A 108 -3.29 12.58 -3.63
C PHE A 108 -2.65 13.83 -3.06
N SER A 109 -3.15 14.28 -1.91
CA SER A 109 -2.60 15.45 -1.24
C SER A 109 -2.52 15.21 0.26
N TYR A 110 -1.61 15.91 0.93
CA TYR A 110 -1.57 16.00 2.38
C TYR A 110 -1.85 17.43 2.81
N GLU A 111 -2.77 17.60 3.76
CA GLU A 111 -3.04 18.88 4.43
C GLU A 111 -2.69 18.76 5.91
N ARG A 112 -1.72 19.58 6.35
CA ARG A 112 -1.25 19.59 7.73
C ARG A 112 -2.23 20.34 8.63
N VAL A 113 -2.61 19.75 9.76
CA VAL A 113 -3.54 20.40 10.72
C VAL A 113 -2.95 21.67 11.33
N ARG A 114 -1.65 21.70 11.61
CA ARG A 114 -1.01 22.80 12.33
C ARG A 114 -1.14 24.16 11.62
N ASP A 115 -1.00 24.18 10.30
CA ASP A 115 -0.88 25.41 9.51
C ASP A 115 -1.70 25.40 8.21
N GLY A 116 -2.43 24.31 7.93
CA GLY A 116 -3.21 24.15 6.70
C GLY A 116 -2.36 23.98 5.44
N ARG A 117 -1.03 23.82 5.58
CA ARG A 117 -0.16 23.69 4.41
C ARG A 117 -0.51 22.42 3.66
N ARG A 118 -0.77 22.60 2.36
CA ARG A 118 -1.08 21.53 1.42
C ARG A 118 0.14 21.11 0.62
N THR A 119 0.31 19.82 0.43
CA THR A 119 1.35 19.20 -0.38
C THR A 119 0.71 18.19 -1.32
N GLU A 120 0.89 18.39 -2.62
CA GLU A 120 0.44 17.43 -3.63
C GLU A 120 1.48 16.33 -3.83
N PHE A 121 0.99 15.14 -4.18
CA PHE A 121 1.79 13.98 -4.53
C PHE A 121 1.24 13.35 -5.82
N ASN A 122 2.13 12.72 -6.58
CA ASN A 122 1.80 11.92 -7.74
C ASN A 122 2.31 10.49 -7.54
N GLU A 123 1.63 9.53 -8.15
CA GLU A 123 2.10 8.15 -8.18
C GLU A 123 3.40 8.06 -8.98
N ASP A 124 4.41 7.48 -8.37
CA ASP A 124 5.74 7.25 -8.93
C ASP A 124 5.88 5.76 -9.26
N VAL A 125 5.42 5.42 -10.46
CA VAL A 125 5.38 4.03 -10.94
C VAL A 125 6.77 3.42 -11.14
N GLU A 126 7.79 4.26 -11.33
CA GLU A 126 9.18 3.81 -11.51
C GLU A 126 9.81 3.42 -10.16
N ALA A 127 9.31 3.97 -9.07
CA ALA A 127 9.76 3.63 -7.72
C ALA A 127 9.10 2.36 -7.16
N TRP A 128 8.06 1.82 -7.81
CA TRP A 128 7.33 0.66 -7.31
C TRP A 128 8.13 -0.63 -7.50
N GLN A 129 8.18 -1.43 -6.44
CA GLN A 129 8.75 -2.78 -6.39
C GLN A 129 7.75 -3.71 -5.70
N GLU A 130 7.86 -5.02 -5.93
CA GLU A 130 6.94 -5.99 -5.32
C GLU A 130 6.95 -5.93 -3.77
N ASP A 131 8.12 -5.65 -3.18
CA ASP A 131 8.35 -5.59 -1.74
C ASP A 131 8.32 -4.16 -1.16
N GLY A 132 8.02 -3.14 -1.97
CA GLY A 132 7.92 -1.75 -1.50
C GLY A 132 8.34 -0.70 -2.51
N CYS A 133 8.93 0.38 -2.02
CA CYS A 133 9.27 1.54 -2.83
C CYS A 133 10.76 1.83 -2.80
N GLN A 134 11.33 2.09 -3.98
CA GLN A 134 12.74 2.39 -4.17
C GLN A 134 12.90 3.62 -5.08
N TRP A 135 13.31 4.74 -4.49
CA TRP A 135 13.67 5.95 -5.25
C TRP A 135 15.20 6.10 -5.37
N PRO A 136 15.72 6.72 -6.44
CA PRO A 136 17.14 7.00 -6.57
C PRO A 136 17.68 7.84 -5.41
N GLY A 137 18.71 7.34 -4.72
CA GLY A 137 19.36 8.07 -3.63
C GLY A 137 18.57 8.14 -2.33
N VAL A 138 17.50 7.36 -2.20
CA VAL A 138 16.65 7.26 -1.01
C VAL A 138 16.72 5.85 -0.46
N GLU A 139 16.73 5.71 0.86
CA GLU A 139 16.64 4.39 1.50
C GLU A 139 15.31 3.71 1.15
N PRO A 140 15.31 2.45 0.66
CA PRO A 140 14.08 1.76 0.29
C PRO A 140 13.11 1.63 1.45
N LEU A 141 11.82 1.71 1.16
CA LEU A 141 10.74 1.46 2.12
C LEU A 141 10.07 0.12 1.79
N THR A 142 9.92 -0.78 2.77
CA THR A 142 9.42 -2.15 2.52
C THR A 142 7.97 -2.33 2.97
N VAL A 143 7.12 -3.00 2.20
CA VAL A 143 5.75 -3.35 2.63
C VAL A 143 5.69 -4.39 3.75
N ALA A 144 6.77 -5.12 4.03
CA ALA A 144 6.81 -5.98 5.20
C ALA A 144 6.64 -5.12 6.46
N SER A 145 5.65 -5.43 7.29
CA SER A 145 5.62 -4.97 8.68
C SER A 145 6.93 -5.46 9.29
N SER A 146 7.70 -4.57 9.93
CA SER A 146 8.91 -4.95 10.67
C SER A 146 8.53 -5.90 11.80
N LEU A 147 8.37 -7.19 11.49
CA LEU A 147 8.21 -8.28 12.44
C LEU A 147 9.58 -8.59 13.04
N LEU A 148 10.14 -7.62 13.76
CA LEU A 148 11.24 -7.78 14.70
C LEU A 148 11.13 -6.68 15.75
N ASP A 149 10.27 -6.92 16.74
CA ASP A 149 10.49 -6.57 18.15
C ASP A 149 9.86 -7.66 19.03
#